data_AF-A0A3N7IU09-F1
#
_entry.id   AF-A0A3N7IU09-F1
#
_cell.length_a   1.000
_cell.length_b   1.000
_cell.length_c   1.000
_cell.angle_alpha   90.00
_cell.angle_beta   90.00
_cell.angle_gamma   90.00
#
_symmetry.space_group_name_H-M   'P 1'
#
loop_
_entity.id
_entity.type
_entity.pdbx_description
1 polymer ?
#
loop_
_entity_poly.entity_id
_entity_poly.type
_entity_poly.pdbx_seq_one_letter_code
_entity_poly.pdbx_strand_id
1 'polypeptide(L)'
;MSLMHARALPIAGRAITAGLLGWALSVAQAQPAAPASSRTDGEEPPSPVMTVPLVQPNTVCQSMPPPEMPAAALREGRSGWVLVEGMMDRTGITQVRVLRERGGRGFGAAAIAAVRGYQCAATEAKPQIRFRQEFVFRIEDSPPPALQEGFGLHAFESGAGARLGFIEQMAFGGCPVRAKLLLKRHRGEPNAVLDAGRITDPRVLEWLGTLVPRTDYMIPNPAGNWVEFRCLEKDGRLFLQ
;
A
#
# COMPACT_ATOMS: atom_id res chain seq x y z
N MET A 1 -34.43 -42.60 -36.19
CA MET A 1 -33.25 -42.43 -37.04
C MET A 1 -32.12 -41.90 -36.17
N SER A 2 -30.96 -42.61 -36.16
CA SER A 2 -29.65 -42.31 -35.53
C SER A 2 -29.65 -41.92 -34.04
N LEU A 3 -29.32 -42.71 -33.02
CA LEU A 3 -28.23 -43.68 -32.75
C LEU A 3 -26.79 -43.11 -32.76
N MET A 4 -26.23 -43.02 -31.53
CA MET A 4 -24.83 -43.17 -31.10
C MET A 4 -23.84 -42.03 -31.47
N HIS A 5 -22.78 -41.68 -30.71
CA HIS A 5 -21.93 -42.42 -29.77
C HIS A 5 -21.34 -41.46 -28.71
N ALA A 6 -21.34 -41.89 -27.45
CA ALA A 6 -20.45 -41.37 -26.42
C ALA A 6 -19.08 -42.07 -26.52
N ARG A 7 -17.98 -41.32 -26.42
CA ARG A 7 -16.63 -41.87 -26.25
C ARG A 7 -16.07 -41.44 -24.89
N ALA A 8 -15.94 -42.41 -24.00
CA ALA A 8 -15.14 -42.34 -22.78
C ALA A 8 -13.66 -42.48 -23.14
N LEU A 9 -12.79 -41.69 -22.49
CA LEU A 9 -11.34 -41.84 -22.54
C LEU A 9 -10.84 -42.38 -21.19
N PRO A 10 -9.84 -43.28 -21.20
CA PRO A 10 -9.41 -44.01 -20.01
C PRO A 10 -8.49 -43.17 -19.11
N ILE A 11 -8.71 -43.38 -17.81
CA ILE A 11 -7.91 -42.91 -16.67
C ILE A 11 -6.62 -43.77 -16.63
N ALA A 12 -5.48 -43.16 -16.91
CA ALA A 12 -4.18 -43.79 -16.68
C ALA A 12 -3.69 -43.41 -15.27
N GLY A 13 -3.82 -44.36 -14.34
CA GLY A 13 -3.23 -44.28 -13.01
C GLY A 13 -1.70 -44.26 -13.08
N ARG A 14 -1.09 -43.45 -12.22
CA ARG A 14 0.33 -43.55 -11.90
C ARG A 14 0.51 -43.67 -10.39
N ALA A 15 1.39 -44.61 -10.08
CA ALA A 15 1.61 -45.23 -8.80
C ALA A 15 2.11 -44.26 -7.72
N ILE A 16 1.61 -44.50 -6.51
CA ILE A 16 2.07 -43.92 -5.25
C ILE A 16 3.31 -44.72 -4.84
N THR A 17 4.49 -44.10 -4.90
CA THR A 17 5.70 -44.62 -4.23
C THR A 17 5.74 -44.08 -2.81
N ALA A 18 5.46 -44.97 -1.85
CA ALA A 18 5.67 -44.75 -0.43
C ALA A 18 7.19 -44.65 -0.14
N GLY A 19 7.66 -43.43 0.15
CA GLY A 19 9.02 -43.15 0.62
C GLY A 19 9.06 -43.08 2.14
N LEU A 20 9.88 -43.95 2.71
CA LEU A 20 10.07 -44.22 4.13
C LEU A 20 10.60 -43.02 4.94
N LEU A 21 9.93 -42.82 6.07
CA LEU A 21 10.42 -42.42 7.40
C LEU A 21 11.95 -42.18 7.54
N GLY A 22 12.32 -40.91 7.69
CA GLY A 22 13.58 -40.48 8.28
C GLY A 22 13.32 -39.47 9.40
N TRP A 23 13.21 -39.94 10.64
CA TRP A 23 13.06 -39.09 11.82
C TRP A 23 14.43 -38.58 12.24
N ALA A 24 14.79 -37.36 11.85
CA ALA A 24 15.93 -36.67 12.42
C ALA A 24 15.51 -35.98 13.72
N LEU A 25 15.96 -36.53 14.85
CA LEU A 25 15.87 -35.90 16.17
C LEU A 25 16.81 -34.68 16.19
N SER A 26 16.26 -33.50 15.96
CA SER A 26 16.97 -32.24 16.23
C SER A 26 16.94 -31.95 17.72
N VAL A 27 18.10 -32.09 18.36
CA VAL A 27 18.33 -31.66 19.74
C VAL A 27 18.32 -30.14 19.77
N ALA A 28 17.28 -29.54 20.36
CA ALA A 28 17.21 -28.11 20.60
C ALA A 28 18.23 -27.72 21.68
N GLN A 29 19.32 -27.07 21.29
CA GLN A 29 20.20 -26.37 22.22
C GLN A 29 19.46 -25.14 22.77
N ALA A 30 19.13 -25.19 24.06
CA ALA A 30 18.61 -24.04 24.79
C ALA A 30 19.69 -22.95 24.87
N GLN A 31 19.50 -21.85 24.14
CA GLN A 31 20.32 -20.66 24.29
C GLN A 31 19.98 -19.98 25.63
N PRO A 32 20.98 -19.57 26.42
CA PRO A 32 20.76 -18.83 27.66
C PRO A 32 20.12 -17.47 27.37
N ALA A 33 19.11 -17.13 28.17
CA ALA A 33 18.40 -15.86 28.09
C ALA A 33 19.37 -14.70 28.31
N ALA A 34 19.45 -13.80 27.33
CA ALA A 34 20.20 -12.55 27.45
C ALA A 34 19.58 -11.65 28.54
N PRO A 35 20.40 -10.92 29.32
CA PRO A 35 19.91 -10.00 30.34
C PRO A 35 19.10 -8.86 29.70
N ALA A 36 17.99 -8.52 30.35
CA ALA A 36 17.12 -7.41 29.96
C ALA A 36 17.90 -6.09 30.04
N SER A 37 18.18 -5.49 28.88
CA SER A 37 18.70 -4.12 28.79
C SER A 37 17.67 -3.14 29.33
N SER A 38 18.04 -2.45 30.39
CA SER A 38 17.41 -1.23 30.90
C SER A 38 17.40 -0.17 29.80
N ARG A 39 16.22 0.18 29.29
CA ARG A 39 16.06 1.33 28.39
C ARG A 39 16.10 2.61 29.21
N THR A 40 17.07 3.45 28.91
CA THR A 40 17.19 4.82 29.42
C THR A 40 16.09 5.69 28.80
N ASP A 41 15.40 6.43 29.65
CA ASP A 41 14.37 7.42 29.31
C ASP A 41 14.98 8.63 28.56
N GLY A 42 14.22 9.16 27.59
CA GLY A 42 14.33 10.58 27.22
C GLY A 42 14.76 10.95 25.79
N GLU A 43 14.68 10.06 24.80
CA GLU A 43 14.94 10.47 23.41
C GLU A 43 13.68 11.12 22.81
N GLU A 44 13.79 12.42 22.52
CA GLU A 44 12.74 13.20 21.85
C GLU A 44 12.37 12.53 20.52
N PRO A 45 11.08 12.30 20.24
CA PRO A 45 10.68 11.54 19.06
C PRO A 45 11.16 12.24 17.77
N PRO A 46 11.75 11.49 16.81
CA PRO A 46 12.35 12.09 15.63
C PRO A 46 11.32 12.87 14.82
N SER A 47 11.69 14.11 14.49
CA SER A 47 10.86 15.00 13.68
C SER A 47 10.89 14.58 12.19
N PRO A 48 9.73 14.55 11.51
CA PRO A 48 9.66 14.18 10.10
C PRO A 48 10.41 15.19 9.22
N VAL A 49 11.23 14.67 8.30
CA VAL A 49 12.01 15.49 7.34
C VAL A 49 11.15 15.83 6.13
N MET A 50 10.78 17.11 5.98
CA MET A 50 10.08 17.59 4.78
C MET A 50 11.01 17.61 3.55
N THR A 51 10.51 17.12 2.42
CA THR A 51 11.04 17.50 1.10
C THR A 51 10.46 18.87 0.74
N VAL A 52 11.34 19.82 0.40
CA VAL A 52 10.94 21.20 0.09
C VAL A 52 9.89 21.19 -1.03
N PRO A 53 8.75 21.88 -0.86
CA PRO A 53 7.73 22.04 -1.89
C PRO A 53 8.33 22.57 -3.19
N LEU A 54 7.95 21.98 -4.33
CA LEU A 54 8.03 22.73 -5.59
C LEU A 54 6.97 23.83 -5.53
N VAL A 55 7.36 25.03 -5.09
CA VAL A 55 6.50 26.21 -5.13
C VAL A 55 6.15 26.45 -6.59
N GLN A 56 4.87 26.30 -6.93
CA GLN A 56 4.43 26.56 -8.28
C GLN A 56 4.48 28.06 -8.56
N PRO A 57 4.88 28.47 -9.78
CA PRO A 57 4.73 29.86 -10.19
C PRO A 57 3.26 30.25 -10.05
N ASN A 58 2.98 31.40 -9.43
CA ASN A 58 1.64 31.94 -9.13
C ASN A 58 0.98 31.46 -7.81
N THR A 59 1.77 31.06 -6.82
CA THR A 59 1.29 30.77 -5.47
C THR A 59 2.02 31.62 -4.44
N VAL A 60 1.31 32.10 -3.43
CA VAL A 60 1.89 32.79 -2.27
C VAL A 60 1.56 31.97 -1.04
N CYS A 61 2.58 31.53 -0.31
CA CYS A 61 2.45 30.73 0.90
C CYS A 61 3.10 31.47 2.08
N GLN A 62 2.31 31.79 3.10
CA GLN A 62 2.79 32.42 4.33
C GLN A 62 3.31 31.38 5.34
N SER A 63 2.66 30.22 5.40
CA SER A 63 3.00 29.14 6.31
C SER A 63 2.72 27.78 5.69
N MET A 64 3.63 26.85 5.94
CA MET A 64 3.56 25.46 5.46
C MET A 64 4.07 24.53 6.58
N PRO A 65 3.29 24.35 7.66
CA PRO A 65 3.71 23.49 8.76
C PRO A 65 4.02 22.07 8.28
N PRO A 66 5.05 21.41 8.81
CA PRO A 66 5.36 20.04 8.46
C PRO A 66 4.22 19.10 8.89
N PRO A 67 4.03 17.96 8.22
CA PRO A 67 3.09 16.95 8.67
C PRO A 67 3.58 16.30 9.95
N GLU A 68 2.66 16.00 10.86
CA GLU A 68 2.98 15.27 12.09
C GLU A 68 3.19 13.78 11.80
N MET A 69 4.20 13.17 12.44
CA MET A 69 4.43 11.73 12.32
C MET A 69 3.27 10.94 12.96
N PRO A 70 2.62 9.99 12.27
CA PRO A 70 1.56 9.19 12.89
C PRO A 70 2.08 8.39 14.08
N ALA A 71 1.45 8.52 15.25
CA ALA A 71 1.89 7.86 16.48
C ALA A 71 2.03 6.33 16.36
N ALA A 72 1.17 5.68 15.57
CA ALA A 72 1.29 4.24 15.31
C ALA A 72 2.53 3.90 14.46
N ALA A 73 2.86 4.72 13.46
CA ALA A 73 4.06 4.53 12.66
C ALA A 73 5.33 4.73 13.49
N LEU A 74 5.33 5.76 14.35
CA LEU A 74 6.42 6.04 15.28
C LEU A 74 6.69 4.86 16.22
N ARG A 75 5.66 4.32 16.88
CA ARG A 75 5.78 3.15 17.76
C ARG A 75 6.29 1.89 17.05
N GLU A 76 6.00 1.76 15.76
CA GLU A 76 6.33 0.59 14.95
C GLU A 76 7.63 0.75 14.15
N GLY A 77 8.34 1.88 14.29
CA GLY A 77 9.58 2.12 13.53
C GLY A 77 9.33 2.20 12.02
N ARG A 78 8.15 2.67 11.58
CA ARG A 78 7.80 2.75 10.16
C ARG A 78 8.04 4.14 9.57
N SER A 79 8.73 4.14 8.43
CA SER A 79 8.83 5.29 7.52
C SER A 79 7.83 5.16 6.36
N GLY A 80 7.50 6.29 5.75
CA GLY A 80 6.48 6.36 4.70
C GLY A 80 6.68 7.55 3.78
N TRP A 81 5.88 7.61 2.72
CA TRP A 81 5.79 8.79 1.88
C TRP A 81 4.38 8.93 1.34
N VAL A 82 3.99 10.16 1.02
CA VAL A 82 2.67 10.49 0.51
C VAL A 82 2.81 11.56 -0.56
N LEU A 83 2.25 11.31 -1.74
CA LEU A 83 2.01 12.33 -2.75
C LEU A 83 0.56 12.78 -2.63
N VAL A 84 0.35 14.06 -2.36
CA VAL A 84 -0.98 14.67 -2.38
C VAL A 84 -1.15 15.56 -3.60
N GLU A 85 -2.38 15.68 -4.07
CA GLU A 85 -2.81 16.72 -5.00
C GLU A 85 -3.80 17.62 -4.31
N GLY A 86 -3.64 18.91 -4.50
CA GLY A 86 -4.58 19.90 -4.02
C GLY A 86 -5.02 20.84 -5.12
N MET A 87 -6.15 21.50 -4.87
CA MET A 87 -6.60 22.65 -5.63
C MET A 87 -6.62 23.84 -4.68
N MET A 88 -6.14 24.99 -5.14
CA MET A 88 -6.24 26.25 -4.39
C MET A 88 -6.81 27.36 -5.27
N ASP A 89 -7.51 28.28 -4.64
CA ASP A 89 -8.00 29.53 -5.24
C ASP A 89 -7.48 30.73 -4.43
N ARG A 90 -8.10 31.91 -4.62
CA ARG A 90 -7.72 33.15 -3.92
C ARG A 90 -8.00 33.12 -2.41
N THR A 91 -8.91 32.24 -1.96
CA THR A 91 -9.28 32.10 -0.54
C THR A 91 -8.38 31.10 0.19
N GLY A 92 -7.82 30.16 -0.56
CA GLY A 92 -6.85 29.20 -0.05
C GLY A 92 -7.00 27.84 -0.70
N ILE A 93 -6.65 26.80 0.03
CA ILE A 93 -6.75 25.41 -0.46
C ILE A 93 -8.19 24.94 -0.35
N THR A 94 -8.80 24.61 -1.48
CA THR A 94 -10.21 24.20 -1.58
C THR A 94 -10.41 22.69 -1.62
N GLN A 95 -9.40 21.94 -2.09
CA GLN A 95 -9.45 20.49 -2.15
C GLN A 95 -8.07 19.91 -1.88
N VAL A 96 -8.02 18.78 -1.19
CA VAL A 96 -6.80 17.98 -0.97
C VAL A 96 -7.18 16.51 -1.02
N ARG A 97 -6.36 15.70 -1.69
CA ARG A 97 -6.55 14.26 -1.91
C ARG A 97 -5.20 13.57 -1.97
N VAL A 98 -5.13 12.32 -1.53
CA VAL A 98 -3.91 11.51 -1.68
C VAL A 98 -3.89 10.92 -3.08
N LEU A 99 -2.80 11.17 -3.82
CA LEU A 99 -2.57 10.55 -5.12
C LEU A 99 -1.79 9.24 -5.01
N ARG A 100 -0.90 9.12 -4.03
CA ARG A 100 -0.07 7.93 -3.80
C ARG A 100 0.40 7.93 -2.37
N GLU A 101 0.62 6.75 -1.82
CA GLU A 101 1.19 6.63 -0.49
C GLU A 101 1.85 5.29 -0.24
N ARG A 102 2.80 5.30 0.69
CA ARG A 102 3.46 4.13 1.21
C ARG A 102 3.77 4.30 2.68
N GLY A 103 3.95 3.18 3.37
CA GLY A 103 4.36 3.13 4.77
C GLY A 103 3.26 2.59 5.66
N GLY A 104 2.00 2.52 5.19
CA GLY A 104 0.85 1.97 5.91
C GLY A 104 -0.08 3.06 6.46
N ARG A 105 -0.97 2.68 7.37
CA ARG A 105 -2.05 3.57 7.87
C ARG A 105 -1.50 4.84 8.53
N GLY A 106 -2.20 5.95 8.30
CA GLY A 106 -2.03 7.22 9.01
C GLY A 106 -1.25 8.29 8.24
N PHE A 107 -0.29 7.91 7.38
CA PHE A 107 0.55 8.88 6.68
C PHE A 107 -0.24 9.83 5.78
N GLY A 108 -1.17 9.32 4.96
CA GLY A 108 -1.97 10.20 4.10
C GLY A 108 -2.91 11.13 4.88
N ALA A 109 -3.44 10.69 6.03
CA ALA A 109 -4.23 11.56 6.89
C ALA A 109 -3.37 12.70 7.49
N ALA A 110 -2.16 12.39 7.95
CA ALA A 110 -1.20 13.38 8.43
C ALA A 110 -0.80 14.39 7.33
N ALA A 111 -0.52 13.90 6.11
CA ALA A 111 -0.21 14.76 4.97
C ALA A 111 -1.38 15.68 4.59
N ILE A 112 -2.61 15.16 4.55
CA ILE A 112 -3.81 15.98 4.31
C ILE A 112 -3.97 17.04 5.41
N ALA A 113 -3.80 16.67 6.67
CA ALA A 113 -3.91 17.59 7.80
C ALA A 113 -2.90 18.74 7.69
N ALA A 114 -1.65 18.42 7.34
CA ALA A 114 -0.60 19.42 7.10
C ALA A 114 -0.99 20.40 6.01
N VAL A 115 -1.39 19.89 4.83
CA VAL A 115 -1.80 20.73 3.70
C VAL A 115 -3.01 21.60 4.03
N ARG A 116 -3.96 21.09 4.82
CA ARG A 116 -5.10 21.90 5.28
C ARG A 116 -4.68 23.02 6.23
N GLY A 117 -3.54 22.88 6.91
CA GLY A 117 -2.93 23.93 7.74
C GLY A 117 -2.10 24.94 6.95
N TYR A 118 -1.91 24.75 5.65
CA TYR A 118 -1.13 25.69 4.84
C TYR A 118 -1.89 27.00 4.64
N GLN A 119 -1.16 28.11 4.78
CA GLN A 119 -1.67 29.44 4.48
C GLN A 119 -1.17 29.84 3.10
N CYS A 120 -1.70 29.17 2.08
CA CYS A 120 -1.36 29.38 0.66
C CYS A 120 -2.57 29.83 -0.13
N ALA A 121 -2.41 30.80 -1.02
CA ALA A 121 -3.45 31.23 -1.97
C ALA A 121 -2.89 31.37 -3.39
N ALA A 122 -3.77 31.17 -4.37
CA ALA A 122 -3.48 31.47 -5.77
C ALA A 122 -3.37 32.99 -5.98
N THR A 123 -2.41 33.42 -6.81
CA THR A 123 -2.38 34.82 -7.26
C THR A 123 -3.50 35.10 -8.27
N GLU A 124 -3.81 36.38 -8.48
CA GLU A 124 -4.98 36.80 -9.27
C GLU A 124 -5.05 36.27 -10.71
N ALA A 125 -3.91 35.84 -11.26
CA ALA A 125 -3.77 35.40 -12.64
C ALA A 125 -4.52 34.11 -12.99
N LYS A 126 -4.86 33.25 -12.00
CA LYS A 126 -5.61 32.01 -12.24
C LYS A 126 -6.68 31.79 -11.16
N PRO A 127 -7.95 31.49 -11.54
CA PRO A 127 -9.01 31.28 -10.56
C PRO A 127 -8.84 30.00 -9.75
N GLN A 128 -8.13 29.00 -10.29
CA GLN A 128 -7.82 27.76 -9.59
C GLN A 128 -6.48 27.21 -10.04
N ILE A 129 -5.63 26.83 -9.08
CA ILE A 129 -4.32 26.23 -9.32
C ILE A 129 -4.31 24.83 -8.75
N ARG A 130 -3.87 23.87 -9.56
CA ARG A 130 -3.65 22.49 -9.14
C ARG A 130 -2.19 22.32 -8.72
N PHE A 131 -1.96 21.87 -7.50
CA PHE A 131 -0.61 21.57 -7.01
C PHE A 131 -0.45 20.12 -6.59
N ARG A 132 0.80 19.67 -6.55
CA ARG A 132 1.20 18.37 -6.02
C ARG A 132 2.30 18.58 -5.00
N GLN A 133 2.17 17.92 -3.86
CA GLN A 133 3.15 17.97 -2.79
C GLN A 133 3.50 16.55 -2.38
N GLU A 134 4.80 16.28 -2.31
CA GLU A 134 5.33 15.04 -1.77
C GLU A 134 5.79 15.24 -0.33
N PHE A 135 5.42 14.31 0.54
CA PHE A 135 5.83 14.24 1.92
C PHE A 135 6.59 12.95 2.14
N VAL A 136 7.74 13.04 2.78
CA VAL A 136 8.50 11.88 3.22
C VAL A 136 8.50 11.87 4.74
N PHE A 137 8.02 10.78 5.33
CA PHE A 137 8.03 10.55 6.76
C PHE A 137 9.18 9.62 7.06
N ARG A 138 10.19 10.12 7.79
CA ARG A 138 11.39 9.34 8.15
C ARG A 138 11.50 9.25 9.65
N ILE A 139 11.87 8.06 10.11
CA ILE A 139 12.43 7.85 11.44
C ILE A 139 13.95 7.89 11.27
N GLU A 140 14.64 8.44 12.27
CA GLU A 140 16.11 8.47 12.33
C GLU A 140 16.66 7.04 12.11
N ASP A 141 17.77 6.92 11.38
CA ASP A 141 18.39 5.65 10.95
C ASP A 141 17.60 4.75 9.98
N SER A 142 16.41 5.16 9.53
CA SER A 142 15.71 4.41 8.47
C SER A 142 16.21 4.81 7.06
N PRO A 143 16.44 3.83 6.17
CA PRO A 143 16.71 4.15 4.76
C PRO A 143 15.50 4.89 4.18
N PRO A 144 15.73 5.90 3.31
CA PRO A 144 14.63 6.61 2.68
C PRO A 144 13.74 5.59 1.96
N PRO A 145 12.41 5.67 2.10
CA PRO A 145 11.55 4.73 1.44
C PRO A 145 11.75 4.88 -0.07
N ALA A 146 11.98 3.77 -0.77
CA ALA A 146 12.05 3.82 -2.22
C ALA A 146 10.73 4.42 -2.74
N LEU A 147 10.85 5.49 -3.54
CA LEU A 147 9.75 6.17 -4.21
C LEU A 147 9.22 5.24 -5.30
N GLN A 148 8.32 4.34 -4.90
CA GLN A 148 7.82 3.22 -5.70
C GLN A 148 6.32 3.39 -5.85
N GLU A 149 5.91 3.90 -7.02
CA GLU A 149 4.55 4.38 -7.28
C GLU A 149 3.46 3.39 -6.82
N GLY A 150 2.51 3.85 -6.01
CA GLY A 150 1.33 3.05 -5.67
C GLY A 150 0.49 3.57 -4.51
N PHE A 151 -0.61 2.86 -4.26
CA PHE A 151 -1.44 2.96 -3.07
C PHE A 151 -1.29 1.69 -2.22
N GLY A 152 -1.20 1.86 -0.90
CA GLY A 152 -1.29 0.75 0.05
C GLY A 152 -2.73 0.24 0.23
N LEU A 153 -2.91 -0.94 0.86
CA LEU A 153 -4.24 -1.55 1.07
C LEU A 153 -5.20 -0.71 1.92
N HIS A 154 -4.67 0.16 2.77
CA HIS A 154 -5.50 1.03 3.62
C HIS A 154 -6.19 2.17 2.87
N ALA A 155 -5.84 2.38 1.60
CA ALA A 155 -6.54 3.29 0.72
C ALA A 155 -7.92 2.74 0.27
N PHE A 156 -8.24 1.49 0.61
CA PHE A 156 -9.46 0.78 0.22
C PHE A 156 -10.33 0.42 1.43
N GLU A 157 -11.66 0.48 1.28
CA GLU A 157 -12.63 0.12 2.33
C GLU A 157 -12.60 -1.38 2.63
N SER A 158 -12.55 -2.23 1.59
CA SER A 158 -12.60 -3.68 1.68
C SER A 158 -11.23 -4.37 1.90
N GLY A 159 -10.12 -3.65 1.64
CA GLY A 159 -8.76 -4.17 1.75
C GLY A 159 -8.26 -4.35 3.20
N ALA A 160 -8.91 -3.69 4.16
CA ALA A 160 -8.52 -3.73 5.57
C ALA A 160 -8.81 -5.07 6.28
N GLY A 161 -9.67 -5.93 5.72
CA GLY A 161 -10.19 -7.13 6.41
C GLY A 161 -10.34 -8.39 5.56
N ALA A 162 -10.33 -8.29 4.23
CA ALA A 162 -10.31 -9.46 3.36
C ALA A 162 -8.92 -10.08 3.38
N ARG A 163 -8.62 -10.89 4.40
CA ARG A 163 -7.52 -11.84 4.34
C ARG A 163 -7.80 -12.76 3.17
N LEU A 164 -7.18 -12.50 2.02
CA LEU A 164 -6.97 -13.55 1.03
C LEU A 164 -6.34 -14.70 1.83
N GLY A 165 -7.06 -15.83 1.87
CA GLY A 165 -6.57 -17.03 2.53
C GLY A 165 -5.27 -17.49 1.87
N PHE A 166 -4.82 -18.68 2.24
CA PHE A 166 -3.63 -19.29 1.66
C PHE A 166 -3.62 -19.27 0.11
N ILE A 167 -2.59 -18.64 -0.46
CA ILE A 167 -2.30 -18.61 -1.90
C ILE A 167 -1.13 -19.55 -2.17
N GLU A 168 -1.45 -20.74 -2.65
CA GLU A 168 -0.52 -21.87 -2.86
C GLU A 168 0.41 -21.67 -4.09
N GLN A 169 0.16 -20.65 -4.93
CA GLN A 169 0.82 -20.48 -6.23
C GLN A 169 1.29 -19.05 -6.54
N MET A 170 1.81 -18.30 -5.57
CA MET A 170 2.72 -17.21 -5.97
C MET A 170 4.08 -17.84 -6.26
N ALA A 171 4.51 -17.82 -7.53
CA ALA A 171 5.82 -18.32 -7.93
C ALA A 171 6.89 -17.77 -6.97
N PHE A 172 7.61 -18.68 -6.31
CA PHE A 172 8.61 -18.39 -5.29
C PHE A 172 9.54 -17.24 -5.73
N GLY A 173 9.53 -16.15 -4.95
CA GLY A 173 10.40 -14.97 -5.11
C GLY A 173 9.77 -13.82 -5.92
N GLY A 174 9.24 -12.76 -5.33
CA GLY A 174 9.19 -12.33 -3.95
C GLY A 174 8.31 -11.08 -3.84
N CYS A 175 7.89 -10.73 -2.62
CA CYS A 175 7.19 -9.49 -2.38
C CYS A 175 8.07 -8.25 -2.64
N PRO A 176 7.49 -7.10 -3.08
CA PRO A 176 6.08 -6.72 -3.06
C PRO A 176 5.26 -7.12 -4.29
N VAL A 177 3.95 -7.23 -4.11
CA VAL A 177 2.98 -7.42 -5.19
C VAL A 177 2.52 -6.05 -5.71
N ARG A 178 2.50 -5.87 -7.03
CA ARG A 178 1.92 -4.69 -7.67
C ARG A 178 0.90 -5.09 -8.73
N ALA A 179 -0.19 -4.34 -8.78
CA ALA A 179 -1.17 -4.43 -9.85
C ALA A 179 -1.61 -3.02 -10.29
N LYS A 180 -1.76 -2.81 -11.60
CA LYS A 180 -2.41 -1.63 -12.16
C LYS A 180 -3.90 -1.91 -12.27
N LEU A 181 -4.71 -1.10 -11.60
CA LEU A 181 -6.16 -1.22 -11.61
C LEU A 181 -6.81 -0.01 -12.29
N LEU A 182 -7.84 -0.28 -13.09
CA LEU A 182 -8.85 0.71 -13.40
C LEU A 182 -9.87 0.70 -12.28
N LEU A 183 -9.71 1.64 -11.34
CA LEU A 183 -10.62 1.83 -10.22
C LEU A 183 -11.93 2.46 -10.69
N LYS A 184 -13.04 2.04 -10.12
CA LYS A 184 -14.37 2.52 -10.53
C LYS A 184 -14.92 3.63 -9.63
N ARG A 185 -15.91 4.34 -10.18
CA ARG A 185 -16.53 5.56 -9.63
C ARG A 185 -18.01 5.38 -9.26
N HIS A 186 -18.54 4.18 -9.45
CA HIS A 186 -19.94 3.83 -9.24
C HIS A 186 -19.99 2.53 -8.42
N ARG A 187 -20.78 2.54 -7.34
CA ARG A 187 -20.91 1.41 -6.42
C ARG A 187 -21.54 0.22 -7.16
N GLY A 188 -20.94 -0.98 -7.04
CA GLY A 188 -21.48 -2.22 -7.60
C GLY A 188 -20.84 -2.70 -8.91
N GLU A 189 -19.97 -1.89 -9.53
CA GLU A 189 -19.14 -2.35 -10.64
C GLU A 189 -17.76 -2.82 -10.12
N PRO A 190 -17.27 -4.03 -10.47
CA PRO A 190 -15.93 -4.46 -10.09
C PRO A 190 -14.85 -3.69 -10.85
N ASN A 191 -13.68 -3.51 -10.23
CA ASN A 191 -12.51 -2.93 -10.89
C ASN A 191 -12.02 -3.82 -12.02
N ALA A 192 -11.34 -3.23 -13.00
CA ALA A 192 -10.60 -4.00 -14.00
C ALA A 192 -9.11 -4.05 -13.63
N VAL A 193 -8.55 -5.26 -13.60
CA VAL A 193 -7.10 -5.46 -13.49
C VAL A 193 -6.51 -5.24 -14.88
N LEU A 194 -5.72 -4.18 -15.03
CA LEU A 194 -5.08 -3.82 -16.31
C LEU A 194 -3.71 -4.49 -16.46
N ASP A 195 -3.00 -4.65 -15.35
CA ASP A 195 -1.70 -5.31 -15.25
C ASP A 195 -1.58 -5.88 -13.83
N ALA A 196 -1.12 -7.12 -13.70
CA ALA A 196 -0.93 -7.79 -12.42
C ALA A 196 0.53 -8.26 -12.23
N GLY A 197 1.45 -7.82 -13.09
CA GLY A 197 2.84 -8.26 -13.08
C GLY A 197 2.96 -9.79 -13.11
N ARG A 198 3.53 -10.38 -12.05
CA ARG A 198 3.72 -11.83 -11.91
C ARG A 198 2.56 -12.55 -11.21
N ILE A 199 1.48 -11.86 -10.87
CA ILE A 199 0.33 -12.45 -10.20
C ILE A 199 -0.47 -13.26 -11.23
N THR A 200 -0.45 -14.58 -11.07
CA THR A 200 -1.25 -15.49 -11.92
C THR A 200 -2.37 -16.19 -11.15
N ASP A 201 -2.42 -16.08 -9.81
CA ASP A 201 -3.44 -16.76 -9.02
C ASP A 201 -4.82 -16.09 -9.24
N PRO A 202 -5.83 -16.83 -9.77
CA PRO A 202 -7.14 -16.26 -10.07
C PRO A 202 -7.86 -15.65 -8.86
N ARG A 203 -7.62 -16.17 -7.65
CA ARG A 203 -8.25 -15.65 -6.42
C ARG A 203 -7.74 -14.27 -6.07
N VAL A 204 -6.45 -14.01 -6.33
CA VAL A 204 -5.86 -12.68 -6.15
C VAL A 204 -6.43 -11.70 -7.16
N LEU A 205 -6.53 -12.10 -8.43
CA LEU A 205 -7.10 -11.27 -9.49
C LEU A 205 -8.59 -10.94 -9.21
N GLU A 206 -9.36 -11.92 -8.77
CA GLU A 206 -10.76 -11.73 -8.35
C GLU A 206 -10.85 -10.75 -7.18
N TRP A 207 -10.04 -10.96 -6.13
CA TRP A 207 -10.01 -10.07 -4.98
C TRP A 207 -9.61 -8.63 -5.34
N LEU A 208 -8.63 -8.42 -6.23
CA LEU A 208 -8.28 -7.09 -6.74
C LEU A 208 -9.47 -6.38 -7.40
N GLY A 209 -10.34 -7.15 -8.05
CA GLY A 209 -11.61 -6.68 -8.62
C GLY A 209 -12.61 -6.17 -7.56
N THR A 210 -12.48 -6.60 -6.30
CA THR A 210 -13.39 -6.24 -5.18
C THR A 210 -12.93 -5.03 -4.37
N LEU A 211 -11.74 -4.48 -4.64
CA LEU A 211 -11.21 -3.35 -3.89
C LEU A 211 -12.07 -2.09 -4.08
N VAL A 212 -12.62 -1.54 -3.01
CA VAL A 212 -13.40 -0.30 -3.09
C VAL A 212 -12.52 0.86 -2.62
N PRO A 213 -12.14 1.81 -3.50
CA PRO A 213 -11.33 2.95 -3.08
C PRO A 213 -12.13 3.86 -2.15
N ARG A 214 -11.46 4.36 -1.11
CA ARG A 214 -12.03 5.37 -0.23
C ARG A 214 -12.13 6.70 -0.98
N THR A 215 -13.33 7.11 -1.37
CA THR A 215 -13.53 8.29 -2.26
C THR A 215 -13.30 9.63 -1.57
N ASP A 216 -13.38 9.67 -0.24
CA ASP A 216 -12.95 10.79 0.62
C ASP A 216 -11.42 10.98 0.62
N TYR A 217 -10.70 10.00 0.06
CA TYR A 217 -9.27 9.85 0.20
C TYR A 217 -8.55 9.78 -1.15
N MET A 218 -9.15 9.09 -2.13
CA MET A 218 -8.67 8.89 -3.50
C MET A 218 -9.73 9.33 -4.52
N ILE A 219 -9.34 10.03 -5.59
CA ILE A 219 -10.16 10.06 -6.82
C ILE A 219 -9.56 9.07 -7.83
N PRO A 220 -10.29 8.01 -8.24
CA PRO A 220 -9.90 7.07 -9.29
C PRO A 220 -9.41 7.77 -10.55
N ASN A 221 -8.19 7.48 -11.00
CA ASN A 221 -7.62 8.03 -12.23
C ASN A 221 -7.25 6.90 -13.21
N PRO A 222 -7.79 6.88 -14.44
CA PRO A 222 -7.42 5.87 -15.45
C PRO A 222 -5.91 5.79 -15.75
N ALA A 223 -5.20 6.91 -15.58
CA ALA A 223 -3.79 7.02 -15.93
C ALA A 223 -2.83 6.33 -14.94
N GLY A 224 -3.25 5.96 -13.72
CA GLY A 224 -2.27 5.44 -12.76
C GLY A 224 -2.79 5.10 -11.37
N ASN A 225 -3.73 4.16 -11.25
CA ASN A 225 -3.97 3.52 -9.96
C ASN A 225 -3.14 2.23 -9.89
N TRP A 226 -1.90 2.37 -9.44
CA TRP A 226 -1.11 1.22 -9.02
C TRP A 226 -1.46 0.90 -7.58
N VAL A 227 -1.77 -0.35 -7.29
CA VAL A 227 -1.91 -0.86 -5.92
C VAL A 227 -0.67 -1.66 -5.62
N GLU A 228 0.07 -1.25 -4.59
CA GLU A 228 1.22 -1.98 -4.06
C GLU A 228 0.84 -2.52 -2.69
N PHE A 229 1.02 -3.82 -2.52
CA PHE A 229 0.84 -4.45 -1.22
C PHE A 229 2.03 -5.35 -0.91
N ARG A 230 2.41 -5.34 0.36
CA ARG A 230 3.40 -6.26 0.89
C ARG A 230 2.71 -7.59 1.14
N CYS A 231 3.52 -8.63 1.29
CA CYS A 231 3.07 -9.89 1.81
C CYS A 231 4.03 -10.33 2.91
N LEU A 232 3.49 -10.88 3.99
CA LEU A 232 4.25 -11.65 4.97
C LEU A 232 4.04 -13.13 4.66
N GLU A 233 5.12 -13.89 4.59
CA GLU A 233 5.05 -15.34 4.63
C GLU A 233 5.00 -15.78 6.11
N LYS A 234 4.05 -16.65 6.44
CA LYS A 234 3.93 -17.27 7.75
C LYS A 234 3.44 -18.71 7.59
N ASP A 235 4.19 -19.67 8.10
CA ASP A 235 3.90 -21.11 8.04
C ASP A 235 3.71 -21.64 6.60
N GLY A 236 4.52 -21.13 5.65
CA GLY A 236 4.41 -21.43 4.22
C GLY A 236 3.21 -20.77 3.53
N ARG A 237 2.55 -19.81 4.19
CA ARG A 237 1.37 -19.11 3.68
C ARG A 237 1.66 -17.63 3.50
N LEU A 238 1.23 -17.06 2.37
CA LEU A 238 1.39 -15.64 2.08
C LEU A 238 0.15 -14.84 2.51
N PHE A 239 0.36 -13.74 3.23
CA PHE A 239 -0.67 -12.83 3.71
C PHE A 239 -0.40 -11.42 3.19
N LEU A 240 -1.37 -10.76 2.55
CA LEU A 240 -1.19 -9.41 1.98
C LEU A 240 -1.38 -8.29 3.03
N GLN A 241 -0.68 -7.16 2.86
CA GLN A 241 -0.63 -5.97 3.74
C GLN A 241 -0.45 -4.63 2.99
#